data_AF-A0A2V2YPT3-F1
#
_entry.id   AF-A0A2V2YPT3-F1
#
_cell.length_a   1.000
_cell.length_b   1.000
_cell.length_c   1.000
_cell.angle_alpha   90.00
_cell.angle_beta   90.00
_cell.angle_gamma   90.00
#
_symmetry.space_group_name_H-M   'P 1'
#
loop_
_entity.id
_entity.type
_entity.pdbx_description
1 polymer ?
#
loop_
_entity_poly.entity_id
_entity_poly.type
_entity_poly.pdbx_seq_one_letter_code
_entity_poly.pdbx_strand_id
1 'polypeptide(L)'
;MNTTMKKAFVVLTTVSCLMGGASIAAAEQVEIMPISAPITAVPISAPIEAVPISAPVYEIGHSNLLPSVRVYGQAAKIEEKRILLENNNENDALSSVIVNISEDTRILNAVTGMPMKLEDIRENETLYAYVGPAMTRSLPPMAHAELILAGIPADFAVPTFAEIERVTRGEDGSVVIGTNRDAEFAVTADTTLSPYLTMNIITPEMLVPGQKVLVWESAAIDGEQAANVADKVMVFPYGYKGYVSANLDGISVNGDKVELSEGEAPFAKDGQLMLPLRKVAEALGYEIKWNAETRNIEVVSGEDVLYSLKLRGTEVTTADGETRELRAAAALEGGNTFLAADDLIDLNEIKYVEQ
;
A
#
# COMPACT_ATOMS: atom_id res chain seq x y z
N MET A 1 27.74 -41.26 -23.54
CA MET A 1 28.24 -39.92 -23.88
C MET A 1 28.66 -39.24 -22.60
N ASN A 2 29.98 -39.07 -22.41
CA ASN A 2 30.57 -38.37 -21.27
C ASN A 2 30.60 -36.87 -21.58
N THR A 3 30.07 -36.03 -20.70
CA THR A 3 30.22 -34.57 -20.81
C THR A 3 30.83 -34.02 -19.53
N THR A 4 32.02 -33.46 -19.71
CA THR A 4 32.98 -33.01 -18.70
C THR A 4 32.62 -31.59 -18.23
N MET A 5 32.39 -31.39 -16.93
CA MET A 5 32.32 -30.05 -16.32
C MET A 5 33.74 -29.54 -16.02
N LYS A 6 34.08 -28.34 -16.52
CA LYS A 6 35.27 -27.58 -16.12
C LYS A 6 34.85 -26.43 -15.20
N LYS A 7 35.36 -26.42 -13.96
CA LYS A 7 35.34 -25.29 -13.03
C LYS A 7 36.55 -24.39 -13.32
N ALA A 8 36.36 -23.08 -13.35
CA ALA A 8 37.43 -22.08 -13.40
C ALA A 8 37.43 -21.28 -12.09
N PHE A 9 38.61 -21.19 -11.48
CA PHE A 9 38.93 -20.50 -10.22
C PHE A 9 39.85 -19.34 -10.60
N VAL A 10 39.59 -18.12 -10.12
CA VAL A 10 40.49 -16.96 -10.30
C VAL A 10 40.66 -16.27 -8.94
N VAL A 11 41.92 -16.05 -8.54
CA VAL A 11 42.33 -15.47 -7.25
C VAL A 11 43.50 -14.48 -7.49
N LEU A 12 43.41 -13.32 -6.82
CA LEU A 12 44.42 -12.30 -6.43
C LEU A 12 45.26 -11.64 -7.54
N THR A 13 45.67 -10.36 -7.47
CA THR A 13 46.40 -9.69 -6.38
C THR A 13 46.48 -8.17 -6.63
N THR A 14 46.53 -7.36 -5.56
CA THR A 14 46.81 -5.91 -5.57
C THR A 14 48.32 -5.62 -5.48
N VAL A 15 48.78 -4.51 -6.09
CA VAL A 15 50.16 -4.01 -5.99
C VAL A 15 50.13 -2.56 -5.50
N SER A 16 50.86 -2.29 -4.40
CA SER A 16 51.21 -0.95 -3.88
C SER A 16 52.66 -0.61 -4.27
N CYS A 17 52.96 0.68 -4.47
CA CYS A 17 54.33 1.19 -4.44
C CYS A 17 54.40 2.64 -3.92
N LEU A 18 55.41 2.91 -3.09
CA LEU A 18 55.72 4.13 -2.34
C LEU A 18 56.90 4.92 -2.96
N MET A 19 56.89 6.25 -2.75
CA MET A 19 58.01 7.15 -2.36
C MET A 19 59.06 7.74 -3.34
N GLY A 20 59.41 9.01 -3.04
CA GLY A 20 60.67 9.74 -3.30
C GLY A 20 60.48 11.03 -4.13
N GLY A 21 61.01 12.24 -3.88
CA GLY A 21 61.93 12.89 -2.92
C GLY A 21 62.21 14.33 -3.46
N ALA A 22 62.12 15.43 -2.67
CA ALA A 22 63.17 16.24 -1.99
C ALA A 22 64.12 17.15 -2.83
N SER A 23 64.17 18.48 -2.50
CA SER A 23 65.35 19.41 -2.35
C SER A 23 64.95 20.90 -2.62
N ILE A 24 65.07 21.94 -1.75
CA ILE A 24 66.16 22.69 -1.02
C ILE A 24 66.59 24.03 -1.70
N ALA A 25 66.55 25.15 -0.94
CA ALA A 25 67.55 26.27 -0.80
C ALA A 25 66.87 27.67 -0.62
N ALA A 26 66.94 28.32 0.57
CA ALA A 26 67.87 29.41 1.01
C ALA A 26 67.43 30.83 0.57
N ALA A 27 67.49 31.96 1.30
CA ALA A 27 67.72 32.40 2.68
C ALA A 27 67.45 33.95 2.70
N GLU A 28 67.11 34.57 3.85
CA GLU A 28 67.67 35.86 4.39
C GLU A 28 66.71 36.49 5.45
N GLN A 29 67.26 37.02 6.54
CA GLN A 29 66.55 37.53 7.73
C GLN A 29 66.70 39.04 7.86
N VAL A 30 65.66 39.76 8.33
CA VAL A 30 65.80 40.96 9.18
C VAL A 30 64.61 41.07 10.16
N GLU A 31 64.96 41.41 11.39
CA GLU A 31 64.24 41.37 12.66
C GLU A 31 63.51 42.69 12.98
N ILE A 32 62.25 42.69 13.47
CA ILE A 32 61.77 43.63 14.50
C ILE A 32 60.52 43.08 15.23
N MET A 33 60.59 42.97 16.57
CA MET A 33 59.53 42.49 17.48
C MET A 33 58.40 43.54 17.64
N PRO A 34 57.16 43.17 18.05
CA PRO A 34 56.90 43.10 19.50
C PRO A 34 55.82 42.09 19.96
N ILE A 35 56.00 41.66 21.21
CA ILE A 35 54.97 41.40 22.24
C ILE A 35 53.79 40.48 21.85
N SER A 36 53.83 39.22 22.30
CA SER A 36 52.77 38.65 23.14
C SER A 36 53.14 37.24 23.61
N ALA A 37 52.68 36.88 24.81
CA ALA A 37 52.86 35.59 25.46
C ALA A 37 52.43 34.40 24.56
N PRO A 38 52.98 33.18 24.77
CA PRO A 38 52.58 32.01 24.00
C PRO A 38 51.10 31.69 24.25
N ILE A 39 50.27 31.88 23.23
CA ILE A 39 48.97 31.22 23.13
C ILE A 39 49.30 29.74 22.93
N THR A 40 49.22 28.94 23.98
CA THR A 40 49.14 27.48 23.83
C THR A 40 47.93 27.19 22.97
N ALA A 41 48.17 26.72 21.74
CA ALA A 41 47.14 26.19 20.88
C ALA A 41 46.51 24.99 21.60
N VAL A 42 45.29 25.17 22.12
CA VAL A 42 44.44 24.04 22.46
C VAL A 42 44.05 23.41 21.13
N PRO A 43 44.37 22.13 20.85
CA PRO A 43 43.82 21.47 19.68
C PRO A 43 42.29 21.40 19.89
N ILE A 44 41.55 22.21 19.14
CA ILE A 44 40.10 22.01 18.98
C ILE A 44 39.97 20.81 18.04
N SER A 45 40.12 19.63 18.61
CA SER A 45 39.58 18.40 18.05
C SER A 45 38.42 18.00 18.93
N ALA A 46 37.33 18.77 18.83
CA ALA A 46 36.02 18.22 19.12
C ALA A 46 35.64 17.43 17.87
N PRO A 47 35.34 16.11 17.97
CA PRO A 47 34.64 15.46 16.89
C PRO A 47 33.33 16.22 16.71
N ILE A 48 33.08 16.71 15.50
CA ILE A 48 31.72 17.08 15.12
C ILE A 48 31.00 15.73 15.11
N GLU A 49 30.37 15.37 16.23
CA GLU A 49 29.31 14.37 16.22
C GLU A 49 28.31 14.90 15.21
N ALA A 50 28.27 14.27 14.04
CA ALA A 50 27.20 14.48 13.10
C ALA A 50 25.93 14.20 13.88
N VAL A 51 25.21 15.26 14.27
CA VAL A 51 23.82 15.13 14.68
C VAL A 51 23.19 14.36 13.52
N PRO A 52 22.68 13.14 13.74
CA PRO A 52 21.99 12.43 12.68
C PRO A 52 20.91 13.39 12.22
N ILE A 53 21.00 13.85 10.97
CA ILE A 53 19.95 14.63 10.35
C ILE A 53 18.76 13.68 10.39
N SER A 54 17.87 13.88 11.37
CA SER A 54 16.63 13.15 11.45
C SER A 54 15.99 13.36 10.09
N ALA A 55 15.81 12.28 9.33
CA ALA A 55 15.11 12.34 8.07
C ALA A 55 13.81 13.14 8.30
N PRO A 56 13.43 14.04 7.39
CA PRO A 56 12.19 14.79 7.54
C PRO A 56 11.07 13.78 7.80
N VAL A 57 10.48 13.90 8.98
CA VAL A 57 9.43 13.01 9.44
C VAL A 57 8.14 13.51 8.79
N TYR A 58 7.66 12.75 7.83
CA TYR A 58 6.29 12.85 7.35
C TYR A 58 5.60 11.52 7.60
N GLU A 59 4.29 11.58 7.76
CA GLU A 59 3.44 10.40 7.86
C GLU A 59 2.39 10.52 6.76
N ILE A 60 2.15 9.43 6.05
CA ILE A 60 1.03 9.34 5.13
C ILE A 60 -0.02 8.53 5.87
N GLY A 61 -1.02 9.24 6.38
CA GLY A 61 -1.97 8.75 7.37
C GLY A 61 -3.00 7.76 6.84
N HIS A 62 -3.11 7.61 5.51
CA HIS A 62 -3.93 6.65 4.79
C HIS A 62 -5.36 6.48 5.30
N SER A 63 -6.30 7.11 4.61
CA SER A 63 -7.72 6.75 4.57
C SER A 63 -7.96 5.54 3.64
N ASN A 64 -7.13 4.51 3.70
CA ASN A 64 -7.58 3.22 3.21
C ASN A 64 -8.78 2.83 4.10
N LEU A 65 -9.93 2.51 3.50
CA LEU A 65 -11.09 1.99 4.23
C LEU A 65 -10.57 0.94 5.21
N LEU A 66 -10.77 1.18 6.51
CA LEU A 66 -10.31 0.25 7.55
C LEU A 66 -10.73 -1.17 7.13
N PRO A 67 -9.81 -2.14 7.17
CA PRO A 67 -10.08 -3.45 6.60
C PRO A 67 -11.29 -4.07 7.29
N SER A 68 -12.04 -4.88 6.55
CA SER A 68 -13.16 -5.61 7.14
C SER A 68 -12.67 -6.46 8.32
N VAL A 69 -13.50 -6.65 9.33
CA VAL A 69 -13.21 -7.49 10.48
C VAL A 69 -13.77 -8.88 10.20
N ARG A 70 -12.95 -9.92 10.37
CA ARG A 70 -13.41 -11.30 10.24
C ARG A 70 -14.07 -11.73 11.55
N VAL A 71 -15.35 -12.10 11.47
CA VAL A 71 -16.12 -12.71 12.56
C VAL A 71 -16.58 -14.09 12.12
N TYR A 72 -16.70 -15.02 13.04
CA TYR A 72 -17.13 -16.39 12.75
C TYR A 72 -17.99 -16.92 13.88
N GLY A 73 -18.85 -17.88 13.57
CA GLY A 73 -19.74 -18.47 14.56
C GLY A 73 -20.84 -19.30 13.90
N GLN A 74 -21.66 -19.92 14.72
CA GLN A 74 -22.88 -20.57 14.28
C GLN A 74 -23.96 -19.52 14.01
N ALA A 75 -24.75 -19.73 12.96
CA ALA A 75 -25.94 -18.94 12.65
C ALA A 75 -27.06 -19.24 13.67
N ALA A 76 -26.93 -18.68 14.87
CA ALA A 76 -27.85 -18.92 15.99
C ALA A 76 -29.27 -18.43 15.71
N LYS A 77 -29.40 -17.36 14.92
CA LYS A 77 -30.69 -16.85 14.44
C LYS A 77 -30.55 -16.24 13.05
N ILE A 78 -31.46 -16.59 12.14
CA ILE A 78 -31.53 -16.02 10.80
C ILE A 78 -32.85 -15.27 10.64
N GLU A 79 -32.75 -14.00 10.26
CA GLU A 79 -33.86 -13.13 9.89
C GLU A 79 -33.65 -12.63 8.46
N GLU A 80 -34.65 -11.96 7.87
CA GLU A 80 -34.65 -11.56 6.45
C GLU A 80 -33.40 -10.79 5.99
N LYS A 81 -32.80 -9.97 6.87
CA LYS A 81 -31.60 -9.18 6.57
C LYS A 81 -30.57 -9.20 7.69
N ARG A 82 -30.67 -10.14 8.62
CA ARG A 82 -29.80 -10.21 9.80
C ARG A 82 -29.50 -11.65 10.17
N ILE A 83 -28.24 -11.89 10.52
CA ILE A 83 -27.81 -13.16 11.12
C ILE A 83 -27.18 -12.85 12.47
N LEU A 84 -27.65 -13.51 13.53
CA LEU A 84 -26.93 -13.58 14.79
C LEU A 84 -25.87 -14.68 14.68
N LEU A 85 -24.60 -14.30 14.73
CA LEU A 85 -23.48 -15.22 14.82
C LEU A 85 -23.06 -15.37 16.28
N GLU A 86 -22.95 -16.62 16.72
CA GLU A 86 -22.44 -16.96 18.05
C GLU A 86 -21.25 -17.90 17.94
N ASN A 87 -20.16 -17.51 18.59
CA ASN A 87 -18.94 -18.27 18.72
C ASN A 87 -18.83 -18.78 20.16
N ASN A 88 -18.55 -20.08 20.30
CA ASN A 88 -18.41 -20.73 21.60
C ASN A 88 -17.09 -20.40 22.30
N ASN A 89 -16.20 -19.60 21.68
CA ASN A 89 -14.99 -19.11 22.32
C ASN A 89 -15.29 -17.86 23.18
N GLU A 90 -15.47 -18.08 24.48
CA GLU A 90 -15.76 -17.00 25.46
C GLU A 90 -14.65 -15.93 25.57
N ASN A 91 -13.44 -16.23 25.10
CA ASN A 91 -12.32 -15.28 25.09
C ASN A 91 -12.29 -14.39 23.83
N ASP A 92 -13.15 -14.67 22.85
CA ASP A 92 -13.27 -13.84 21.66
C ASP A 92 -14.13 -12.60 21.97
N ALA A 93 -13.56 -11.41 21.77
CA ALA A 93 -14.26 -10.14 21.98
C ALA A 93 -15.48 -9.99 21.06
N LEU A 94 -15.51 -10.72 19.95
CA LEU A 94 -16.61 -10.76 18.98
C LEU A 94 -17.30 -12.13 19.00
N SER A 95 -17.45 -12.71 20.19
CA SER A 95 -18.13 -14.01 20.39
C SER A 95 -19.61 -13.99 20.07
N SER A 96 -20.25 -12.82 20.03
CA SER A 96 -21.63 -12.66 19.56
C SER A 96 -21.74 -11.38 18.74
N VAL A 97 -22.19 -11.48 17.48
CA VAL A 97 -22.29 -10.35 16.55
C VAL A 97 -23.55 -10.48 15.71
N ILE A 98 -24.29 -9.38 15.54
CA ILE A 98 -25.37 -9.30 14.57
C ILE A 98 -24.81 -8.78 13.24
N VAL A 99 -24.90 -9.62 12.22
CA VAL A 99 -24.45 -9.31 10.87
C VAL A 99 -25.64 -8.83 10.05
N ASN A 100 -25.61 -7.56 9.64
CA ASN A 100 -26.61 -6.97 8.74
C ASN A 100 -26.24 -7.27 7.29
N ILE A 101 -27.25 -7.65 6.50
CA ILE A 101 -27.12 -8.00 5.08
C ILE A 101 -27.81 -6.91 4.24
N SER A 102 -27.09 -6.40 3.25
CA SER A 102 -27.59 -5.46 2.24
C SER A 102 -27.50 -6.07 0.85
N GLU A 103 -27.91 -5.31 -0.16
CA GLU A 103 -27.81 -5.71 -1.57
C GLU A 103 -26.34 -5.88 -2.03
N ASP A 104 -25.41 -5.19 -1.36
CA ASP A 104 -23.98 -5.27 -1.64
C ASP A 104 -23.28 -6.44 -0.92
N THR A 105 -23.96 -7.10 0.02
CA THR A 105 -23.42 -8.24 0.76
C THR A 105 -23.31 -9.45 -0.17
N ARG A 106 -22.09 -9.98 -0.30
CA ARG A 106 -21.84 -11.21 -1.07
C ARG A 106 -22.00 -12.40 -0.14
N ILE A 107 -22.86 -13.35 -0.49
CA ILE A 107 -22.98 -14.62 0.24
C ILE A 107 -22.47 -15.71 -0.68
N LEU A 108 -21.35 -16.34 -0.33
CA LEU A 108 -20.68 -17.33 -1.17
C LEU A 108 -20.59 -18.69 -0.46
N ASN A 109 -20.69 -19.75 -1.25
CA ASN A 109 -20.31 -21.08 -0.80
C ASN A 109 -18.78 -21.14 -0.62
N ALA A 110 -18.32 -21.48 0.58
CA ALA A 110 -16.90 -21.48 0.94
C ALA A 110 -16.06 -22.47 0.14
N VAL A 111 -16.65 -23.56 -0.35
CA VAL A 111 -15.95 -24.59 -1.13
C VAL A 111 -15.81 -24.17 -2.59
N THR A 112 -16.91 -23.73 -3.21
CA THR A 112 -16.95 -23.47 -4.65
C THR A 112 -16.64 -22.01 -5.01
N GLY A 113 -16.90 -21.08 -4.10
CA GLY A 113 -16.88 -19.63 -4.33
C GLY A 113 -18.11 -19.10 -5.08
N MET A 114 -19.12 -19.94 -5.34
CA MET A 114 -20.34 -19.55 -6.04
C MET A 114 -21.32 -18.82 -5.12
N PRO A 115 -22.10 -17.85 -5.62
CA PRO A 115 -23.14 -17.19 -4.84
C PRO A 115 -24.16 -18.17 -4.27
N MET A 116 -24.58 -17.91 -3.04
CA MET A 116 -25.65 -18.59 -2.33
C MET A 116 -26.72 -17.58 -1.95
N LYS A 117 -27.96 -18.03 -1.76
CA LYS A 117 -29.00 -17.18 -1.18
C LYS A 117 -28.96 -17.27 0.34
N LEU A 118 -29.48 -16.24 1.00
CA LEU A 118 -29.65 -16.25 2.45
C LEU A 118 -30.56 -17.41 2.90
N GLU A 119 -31.57 -17.73 2.11
CA GLU A 119 -32.51 -18.83 2.40
C GLU A 119 -31.86 -20.22 2.36
N ASP A 120 -30.69 -20.36 1.73
CA ASP A 120 -29.96 -21.63 1.66
C ASP A 120 -29.15 -21.90 2.94
N ILE A 121 -28.92 -20.88 3.77
CA ILE A 121 -28.20 -20.97 5.04
C ILE A 121 -29.11 -21.59 6.11
N ARG A 122 -28.60 -22.58 6.84
CA ARG A 122 -29.35 -23.26 7.90
C ARG A 122 -29.01 -22.69 9.28
N GLU A 123 -29.99 -22.72 10.19
CA GLU A 123 -29.72 -22.42 11.60
C GLU A 123 -28.65 -23.37 12.16
N ASN A 124 -27.77 -22.81 13.01
CA ASN A 124 -26.61 -23.46 13.60
C ASN A 124 -25.50 -23.88 12.61
N GLU A 125 -25.60 -23.49 11.33
CA GLU A 125 -24.51 -23.64 10.38
C GLU A 125 -23.34 -22.73 10.73
N THR A 126 -22.10 -23.20 10.54
CA THR A 126 -20.91 -22.38 10.75
C THR A 126 -20.72 -21.42 9.60
N LEU A 127 -20.56 -20.14 9.93
CA LEU A 127 -20.35 -19.06 8.98
C LEU A 127 -19.09 -18.28 9.31
N TYR A 128 -18.45 -17.75 8.28
CA TYR A 128 -17.41 -16.74 8.39
C TYR A 128 -17.90 -15.49 7.67
N ALA A 129 -17.99 -14.36 8.38
CA ALA A 129 -18.38 -13.09 7.81
C ALA A 129 -17.23 -12.08 7.90
N TYR A 130 -17.05 -11.33 6.82
CA TYR A 130 -16.18 -10.18 6.75
C TYR A 130 -17.07 -8.95 6.84
N VAL A 131 -17.07 -8.31 8.00
CA VAL A 131 -17.95 -7.18 8.30
C VAL A 131 -17.19 -5.87 8.26
N GLY A 132 -17.88 -4.79 7.94
CA GLY A 132 -17.28 -3.46 7.97
C GLY A 132 -16.71 -3.12 9.35
N PRO A 133 -15.66 -2.28 9.40
CA PRO A 133 -14.99 -1.86 10.65
C PRO A 133 -15.91 -1.04 11.57
N ALA A 134 -16.95 -0.43 11.01
CA ALA A 134 -17.95 0.31 11.77
C ALA A 134 -18.96 -0.65 12.43
N MET A 135 -18.88 -0.76 13.76
CA MET A 135 -19.79 -1.55 14.58
C MET A 135 -20.59 -0.68 15.55
N THR A 136 -21.80 -1.10 15.90
CA THR A 136 -22.58 -0.44 16.95
C THR A 136 -22.00 -0.72 18.35
N ARG A 137 -22.27 0.19 19.30
CA ARG A 137 -21.93 0.01 20.72
C ARG A 137 -22.97 -0.82 21.51
N SER A 138 -23.82 -1.58 20.82
CA SER A 138 -24.81 -2.46 21.44
C SER A 138 -24.19 -3.80 21.87
N LEU A 139 -24.95 -4.59 22.63
CA LEU A 139 -24.61 -5.97 22.95
C LEU A 139 -25.74 -6.90 22.47
N PRO A 140 -25.49 -7.79 21.49
CA PRO A 140 -24.27 -7.87 20.69
C PRO A 140 -24.05 -6.64 19.78
N PRO A 141 -22.80 -6.34 19.38
CA PRO A 141 -22.52 -5.33 18.38
C PRO A 141 -23.11 -5.74 17.03
N MET A 142 -23.46 -4.74 16.22
CA MET A 142 -24.03 -4.91 14.89
C MET A 142 -23.09 -4.33 13.84
N ALA A 143 -22.89 -5.03 12.73
CA ALA A 143 -22.05 -4.58 11.63
C ALA A 143 -22.62 -5.03 10.28
N HIS A 144 -22.28 -4.33 9.20
CA HIS A 144 -22.71 -4.71 7.84
C HIS A 144 -21.72 -5.69 7.23
N ALA A 145 -22.21 -6.79 6.63
CA ALA A 145 -21.37 -7.73 5.93
C ALA A 145 -21.00 -7.24 4.54
N GLU A 146 -19.71 -7.33 4.22
CA GLU A 146 -19.18 -7.26 2.87
C GLU A 146 -19.27 -8.64 2.19
N LEU A 147 -18.87 -9.68 2.92
CA LEU A 147 -18.83 -11.07 2.46
C LEU A 147 -19.25 -12.02 3.58
N ILE A 148 -20.05 -13.03 3.26
CA ILE A 148 -20.38 -14.16 4.11
C ILE A 148 -19.98 -15.44 3.37
N LEU A 149 -19.21 -16.30 4.03
CA LEU A 149 -18.86 -17.63 3.59
C LEU A 149 -19.72 -18.65 4.35
N ALA A 150 -20.47 -19.45 3.59
CA ALA A 150 -21.38 -20.49 4.08
C ALA A 150 -21.11 -21.83 3.38
N GLY A 151 -21.84 -22.88 3.75
CA GLY A 151 -21.69 -24.21 3.17
C GLY A 151 -20.34 -24.84 3.50
N ILE A 152 -19.85 -24.63 4.73
CA ILE A 152 -18.53 -25.06 5.20
C ILE A 152 -18.62 -26.49 5.75
N PRO A 153 -17.98 -27.50 5.10
CA PRO A 153 -17.90 -28.85 5.65
C PRO A 153 -17.09 -28.91 6.95
N ALA A 154 -17.29 -29.98 7.73
CA ALA A 154 -16.41 -30.26 8.86
C ALA A 154 -14.95 -30.36 8.39
N ASP A 155 -14.03 -29.79 9.17
CA ASP A 155 -12.57 -29.80 8.94
C ASP A 155 -12.11 -29.13 7.63
N PHE A 156 -12.99 -28.37 6.96
CA PHE A 156 -12.62 -27.61 5.76
C PHE A 156 -11.85 -26.33 6.12
N ALA A 157 -10.68 -26.13 5.50
CA ALA A 157 -9.94 -24.87 5.59
C ALA A 157 -10.70 -23.77 4.85
N VAL A 158 -11.26 -22.84 5.61
CA VAL A 158 -12.07 -21.74 5.06
C VAL A 158 -11.17 -20.78 4.29
N PRO A 159 -11.52 -20.39 3.05
CA PRO A 159 -10.70 -19.47 2.28
C PRO A 159 -10.62 -18.08 2.91
N THR A 160 -9.48 -17.42 2.69
CA THR A 160 -9.17 -16.11 3.25
C THR A 160 -9.61 -15.01 2.30
N PHE A 161 -10.51 -14.14 2.74
CA PHE A 161 -10.84 -12.91 2.03
C PHE A 161 -9.94 -11.77 2.49
N ALA A 162 -9.22 -11.18 1.55
CA ALA A 162 -8.22 -10.18 1.84
C ALA A 162 -8.10 -9.16 0.70
N GLU A 163 -7.45 -8.05 1.01
CA GLU A 163 -6.99 -7.09 0.01
C GLU A 163 -5.47 -7.24 -0.14
N ILE A 164 -4.98 -7.25 -1.38
CA ILE A 164 -3.56 -7.29 -1.68
C ILE A 164 -2.93 -5.95 -1.29
N GLU A 165 -1.89 -5.97 -0.48
CA GLU A 165 -1.11 -4.77 -0.11
C GLU A 165 0.18 -4.68 -0.90
N ARG A 166 0.82 -5.83 -1.15
CA ARG A 166 2.08 -5.91 -1.89
C ARG A 166 2.04 -7.07 -2.86
N VAL A 167 2.71 -6.90 -4.00
CA VAL A 167 2.95 -7.98 -4.95
C VAL A 167 4.43 -8.03 -5.28
N THR A 168 5.04 -9.19 -5.07
CA THR A 168 6.44 -9.46 -5.43
C THR A 168 6.46 -10.44 -6.59
N ARG A 169 7.20 -10.11 -7.65
CA ARG A 169 7.34 -10.93 -8.85
C ARG A 169 8.76 -11.45 -8.96
N GLY A 170 8.93 -12.76 -9.05
CA GLY A 170 10.20 -13.40 -9.32
C GLY A 170 10.55 -13.40 -10.81
N GLU A 171 11.83 -13.52 -11.14
CA GLU A 171 12.32 -13.63 -12.52
C GLU A 171 11.82 -14.91 -13.24
N ASP A 172 11.41 -15.91 -12.46
CA ASP A 172 10.83 -17.18 -12.92
C ASP A 172 9.32 -17.10 -13.19
N GLY A 173 8.71 -15.93 -13.03
CA GLY A 173 7.27 -15.72 -13.17
C GLY A 173 6.47 -16.11 -11.92
N SER A 174 7.14 -16.45 -10.81
CA SER A 174 6.46 -16.62 -9.52
C SER A 174 5.88 -15.29 -9.03
N VAL A 175 4.70 -15.33 -8.44
CA VAL A 175 4.05 -14.16 -7.85
C VAL A 175 3.76 -14.44 -6.39
N VAL A 176 4.17 -13.55 -5.50
CA VAL A 176 3.82 -13.60 -4.07
C VAL A 176 2.98 -12.37 -3.74
N ILE A 177 1.78 -12.60 -3.21
CA ILE A 177 0.88 -11.55 -2.77
C ILE A 177 0.92 -11.43 -1.25
N GLY A 178 1.31 -10.27 -0.73
CA GLY A 178 1.15 -9.91 0.68
C GLY A 178 -0.20 -9.23 0.88
N THR A 179 -0.91 -9.57 1.96
CA THR A 179 -2.29 -9.14 2.18
C THR A 179 -2.49 -8.44 3.51
N ASN A 180 -3.57 -7.67 3.63
CA ASN A 180 -4.00 -6.97 4.85
C ASN A 180 -4.49 -7.88 5.99
N ARG A 181 -4.10 -9.16 5.96
CA ARG A 181 -4.43 -10.21 6.93
C ARG A 181 -3.18 -10.81 7.57
N ASP A 182 -2.04 -10.13 7.46
CA ASP A 182 -0.73 -10.64 7.87
C ASP A 182 -0.41 -12.02 7.23
N ALA A 183 -0.95 -12.24 6.02
CA ALA A 183 -0.79 -13.48 5.27
C ALA A 183 -0.17 -13.17 3.90
N GLU A 184 0.78 -14.00 3.50
CA GLU A 184 1.40 -13.97 2.17
C GLU A 184 1.08 -15.24 1.43
N PHE A 185 0.71 -15.16 0.15
CA PHE A 185 0.39 -16.32 -0.67
C PHE A 185 1.26 -16.39 -1.92
N ALA A 186 1.86 -17.56 -2.16
CA ALA A 186 2.51 -17.87 -3.42
C ALA A 186 1.48 -18.28 -4.47
N VAL A 187 1.45 -17.55 -5.58
CA VAL A 187 0.67 -17.83 -6.78
C VAL A 187 1.64 -18.44 -7.80
N THR A 188 1.40 -19.71 -8.11
CA THR A 188 2.26 -20.55 -8.96
C THR A 188 1.55 -20.88 -10.27
N ALA A 189 2.23 -21.61 -11.17
CA ALA A 189 1.64 -22.08 -12.42
C ALA A 189 0.44 -23.04 -12.20
N ASP A 190 0.38 -23.70 -11.05
CA ASP A 190 -0.72 -24.63 -10.69
C ASP A 190 -1.88 -23.91 -9.98
N THR A 191 -1.70 -22.64 -9.60
CA THR A 191 -2.75 -21.86 -8.93
C THR A 191 -3.88 -21.52 -9.91
N THR A 192 -5.10 -21.89 -9.56
CA THR A 192 -6.29 -21.54 -10.34
C THR A 192 -6.69 -20.08 -10.10
N LEU A 193 -6.57 -19.24 -11.13
CA LEU A 193 -7.06 -17.86 -11.08
C LEU A 193 -8.47 -17.78 -11.69
N SER A 194 -9.41 -17.20 -10.95
CA SER A 194 -10.80 -17.06 -11.40
C SER A 194 -11.37 -15.68 -11.11
N PRO A 195 -12.12 -15.07 -12.04
CA PRO A 195 -12.85 -13.84 -11.74
C PRO A 195 -14.09 -14.13 -10.87
N TYR A 196 -14.48 -13.18 -10.03
CA TYR A 196 -15.79 -13.19 -9.38
C TYR A 196 -16.87 -12.72 -10.36
N LEU A 197 -17.75 -13.66 -10.78
CA LEU A 197 -18.96 -13.41 -11.59
C LEU A 197 -18.78 -12.63 -12.90
N THR A 198 -17.56 -12.56 -13.42
CA THR A 198 -17.31 -12.05 -14.77
C THR A 198 -16.69 -13.15 -15.63
N MET A 199 -16.64 -12.95 -16.94
CA MET A 199 -15.96 -13.87 -17.86
C MET A 199 -14.54 -13.39 -18.20
N ASN A 200 -13.98 -12.49 -17.40
CA ASN A 200 -12.65 -11.95 -17.63
C ASN A 200 -11.58 -13.01 -17.33
N ILE A 201 -10.65 -13.20 -18.25
CA ILE A 201 -9.49 -14.06 -18.01
C ILE A 201 -8.59 -13.34 -17.01
N ILE A 202 -8.30 -13.99 -15.89
CA ILE A 202 -7.37 -13.46 -14.88
C ILE A 202 -6.00 -14.07 -15.13
N THR A 203 -4.99 -13.23 -15.25
CA THR A 203 -3.58 -13.63 -15.29
C THR A 203 -2.86 -13.17 -14.02
N PRO A 204 -1.72 -13.77 -13.65
CA PRO A 204 -0.96 -13.36 -12.48
C PRO A 204 -0.57 -11.87 -12.50
N GLU A 205 -0.38 -11.30 -13.70
CA GLU A 205 -0.04 -9.88 -13.87
C GLU A 205 -1.15 -8.93 -13.45
N MET A 206 -2.41 -9.38 -13.45
CA MET A 206 -3.55 -8.58 -13.00
C MET A 206 -3.66 -8.49 -11.47
N LEU A 207 -2.86 -9.27 -10.74
CA LEU A 207 -2.78 -9.15 -9.29
C LEU A 207 -1.95 -7.91 -8.94
N VAL A 208 -2.63 -6.90 -8.43
CA VAL A 208 -2.07 -5.60 -8.09
C VAL A 208 -2.49 -5.18 -6.67
N PRO A 209 -1.76 -4.27 -6.02
CA PRO A 209 -2.19 -3.71 -4.74
C PRO A 209 -3.60 -3.11 -4.81
N GLY A 210 -4.37 -3.24 -3.73
CA GLY A 210 -5.78 -2.85 -3.65
C GLY A 210 -6.75 -3.90 -4.20
N GLN A 211 -6.26 -4.94 -4.87
CA GLN A 211 -7.11 -5.98 -5.41
C GLN A 211 -7.67 -6.86 -4.27
N LYS A 212 -9.01 -6.91 -4.17
CA LYS A 212 -9.68 -7.85 -3.25
C LYS A 212 -9.68 -9.25 -3.84
N VAL A 213 -9.37 -10.23 -3.00
CA VAL A 213 -9.22 -11.64 -3.36
C VAL A 213 -9.82 -12.56 -2.31
N LEU A 214 -10.26 -13.74 -2.75
CA LEU A 214 -10.60 -14.87 -1.89
C LEU A 214 -9.64 -16.01 -2.23
N VAL A 215 -8.83 -16.43 -1.26
CA VAL A 215 -7.72 -17.36 -1.45
C VAL A 215 -8.00 -18.68 -0.77
N TRP A 216 -7.95 -19.77 -1.54
CA TRP A 216 -7.90 -21.14 -1.02
C TRP A 216 -6.45 -21.58 -0.99
N GLU A 217 -6.00 -22.03 0.17
CA GLU A 217 -4.65 -22.55 0.37
C GLU A 217 -4.58 -24.01 -0.05
N SER A 218 -3.44 -24.41 -0.61
CA SER A 218 -3.15 -25.80 -0.91
C SER A 218 -3.01 -26.60 0.38
N ALA A 219 -3.62 -27.78 0.43
CA ALA A 219 -3.44 -28.69 1.55
C ALA A 219 -1.98 -29.17 1.60
N ALA A 220 -1.38 -29.19 2.80
CA ALA A 220 -0.05 -29.73 3.00
C ALA A 220 0.02 -31.18 2.47
N ILE A 221 0.98 -31.47 1.59
CA ILE A 221 1.24 -32.82 1.09
C ILE A 221 2.32 -33.43 2.01
N ASP A 222 2.05 -34.64 2.51
CA ASP A 222 3.00 -35.46 3.28
C ASP A 222 3.62 -34.81 4.53
N GLY A 223 2.91 -33.88 5.18
CA GLY A 223 3.35 -33.25 6.43
C GLY A 223 4.42 -32.18 6.25
N GLU A 224 4.83 -31.88 5.01
CA GLU A 224 5.56 -30.66 4.67
C GLU A 224 4.53 -29.54 4.42
N GLN A 225 4.64 -28.44 5.18
CA GLN A 225 3.88 -27.23 4.85
C GLN A 225 4.33 -26.78 3.46
N ALA A 226 3.46 -26.90 2.46
CA ALA A 226 3.57 -26.08 1.27
C ALA A 226 3.34 -24.64 1.75
N ALA A 227 4.42 -23.95 2.11
CA ALA A 227 4.38 -22.63 2.74
C ALA A 227 3.46 -21.71 1.94
N ASN A 228 2.29 -21.41 2.50
CA ASN A 228 1.25 -20.52 2.00
C ASN A 228 1.08 -20.51 0.46
N VAL A 229 1.00 -21.68 -0.17
CA VAL A 229 0.75 -21.77 -1.62
C VAL A 229 -0.75 -21.69 -1.88
N ALA A 230 -1.18 -20.81 -2.79
CA ALA A 230 -2.57 -20.72 -3.18
C ALA A 230 -2.93 -21.86 -4.16
N ASP A 231 -3.95 -22.62 -3.84
CA ASP A 231 -4.59 -23.57 -4.77
C ASP A 231 -5.50 -22.84 -5.75
N LYS A 232 -6.27 -21.87 -5.23
CA LYS A 232 -7.17 -21.03 -6.02
C LYS A 232 -7.18 -19.61 -5.49
N VAL A 233 -7.18 -18.64 -6.39
CA VAL A 233 -7.43 -17.23 -6.10
C VAL A 233 -8.63 -16.76 -6.91
N MET A 234 -9.69 -16.37 -6.21
CA MET A 234 -10.81 -15.66 -6.82
C MET A 234 -10.57 -14.15 -6.70
N VAL A 235 -10.66 -13.45 -7.82
CA VAL A 235 -10.36 -12.02 -7.94
C VAL A 235 -11.66 -11.24 -8.11
N PHE A 236 -11.91 -10.28 -7.22
CA PHE A 236 -13.08 -9.41 -7.29
C PHE A 236 -12.87 -8.23 -8.25
N PRO A 237 -13.91 -7.51 -8.66
CA PRO A 237 -13.72 -6.26 -9.40
C PRO A 237 -12.79 -5.29 -8.66
N TYR A 238 -11.86 -4.66 -9.39
CA TYR A 238 -10.93 -3.70 -8.81
C TYR A 238 -11.68 -2.44 -8.36
N GLY A 239 -11.52 -2.07 -7.09
CA GLY A 239 -12.31 -1.02 -6.44
C GLY A 239 -11.70 0.38 -6.47
N TYR A 240 -10.48 0.53 -7.00
CA TYR A 240 -9.74 1.80 -7.01
C TYR A 240 -9.53 2.29 -8.44
N LYS A 241 -9.19 3.58 -8.62
CA LYS A 241 -8.80 4.13 -9.94
C LYS A 241 -7.38 3.74 -10.35
N GLY A 242 -6.59 3.31 -9.39
CA GLY A 242 -5.20 2.91 -9.55
C GLY A 242 -4.55 2.70 -8.20
N TYR A 243 -3.23 2.59 -8.18
CA TYR A 243 -2.46 2.59 -6.95
C TYR A 243 -1.21 3.49 -7.08
N VAL A 244 -0.75 4.03 -5.96
CA VAL A 244 0.39 4.93 -5.88
C VAL A 244 1.35 4.49 -4.79
N SER A 245 2.64 4.61 -5.03
CA SER A 245 3.67 4.55 -4.00
C SER A 245 4.49 5.83 -4.09
N ALA A 246 4.76 6.50 -2.97
CA ALA A 246 5.51 7.74 -3.00
C ALA A 246 6.34 7.96 -1.74
N ASN A 247 7.52 8.55 -1.92
CA ASN A 247 8.39 9.03 -0.86
C ASN A 247 9.17 10.26 -1.37
N LEU A 248 10.20 10.67 -0.65
CA LEU A 248 11.04 11.81 -1.05
C LEU A 248 11.90 11.54 -2.28
N ASP A 249 12.17 10.27 -2.58
CA ASP A 249 13.02 9.86 -3.70
C ASP A 249 12.23 9.71 -5.01
N GLY A 250 10.91 9.55 -4.95
CA GLY A 250 10.08 9.52 -6.14
C GLY A 250 8.64 9.04 -5.94
N ILE A 251 7.97 8.85 -7.07
CA ILE A 251 6.56 8.47 -7.17
C ILE A 251 6.45 7.35 -8.20
N SER A 252 5.61 6.36 -7.93
CA SER A 252 5.12 5.40 -8.92
C SER A 252 3.60 5.39 -8.91
N VAL A 253 3.00 5.26 -10.09
CA VAL A 253 1.55 5.13 -10.27
C VAL A 253 1.31 3.88 -11.12
N ASN A 254 0.47 2.98 -10.63
CA ASN A 254 0.17 1.69 -11.26
C ASN A 254 1.42 0.85 -11.56
N GLY A 255 2.48 1.01 -10.75
CA GLY A 255 3.76 0.32 -10.90
C GLY A 255 4.75 1.02 -11.83
N ASP A 256 4.30 2.02 -12.60
CA ASP A 256 5.15 2.80 -13.48
C ASP A 256 5.77 3.99 -12.72
N LYS A 257 7.09 4.14 -12.84
CA LYS A 257 7.79 5.28 -12.24
C LYS A 257 7.38 6.56 -12.95
N VAL A 258 7.02 7.57 -12.16
CA VAL A 258 6.72 8.91 -12.66
C VAL A 258 8.04 9.66 -12.88
N GLU A 259 8.28 10.10 -14.10
CA GLU A 259 9.45 10.92 -14.45
C GLU A 259 9.27 12.36 -13.93
N LEU A 260 10.20 12.83 -13.10
CA LEU A 260 10.14 14.12 -12.43
C LEU A 260 11.27 15.03 -12.91
N SER A 261 10.93 16.26 -13.26
CA SER A 261 11.88 17.31 -13.64
C SER A 261 12.29 18.17 -12.45
N GLU A 262 13.24 19.08 -12.67
CA GLU A 262 13.63 20.07 -11.66
C GLU A 262 12.40 20.86 -11.17
N GLY A 263 12.20 20.91 -9.86
CA GLY A 263 11.04 21.56 -9.24
C GLY A 263 9.76 20.72 -9.20
N GLU A 264 9.79 19.44 -9.58
CA GLU A 264 8.66 18.49 -9.45
C GLU A 264 8.90 17.43 -8.37
N ALA A 265 10.06 17.45 -7.70
CA ALA A 265 10.41 16.47 -6.68
C ALA A 265 9.48 16.53 -5.46
N PRO A 266 9.05 15.38 -4.90
CA PRO A 266 8.37 15.33 -3.61
C PRO A 266 9.19 16.02 -2.52
N PHE A 267 8.50 16.62 -1.56
CA PHE A 267 9.15 17.22 -0.40
C PHE A 267 8.26 17.11 0.84
N ALA A 268 8.89 17.10 2.01
CA ALA A 268 8.17 17.16 3.27
C ALA A 268 7.89 18.63 3.63
N LYS A 269 6.64 18.93 4.00
CA LYS A 269 6.25 20.24 4.52
C LYS A 269 5.18 20.05 5.59
N ASP A 270 5.40 20.67 6.75
CA ASP A 270 4.45 20.65 7.88
C ASP A 270 4.03 19.22 8.29
N GLY A 271 4.96 18.26 8.20
CA GLY A 271 4.72 16.85 8.54
C GLY A 271 4.03 16.02 7.44
N GLN A 272 3.83 16.58 6.25
CA GLN A 272 3.16 15.92 5.13
C GLN A 272 4.10 15.75 3.93
N LEU A 273 3.95 14.64 3.21
CA LEU A 273 4.59 14.47 1.91
C LEU A 273 3.80 15.24 0.86
N MET A 274 4.43 16.23 0.24
CA MET A 274 3.84 17.03 -0.83
C MET A 274 4.20 16.41 -2.17
N LEU A 275 3.20 16.08 -2.99
CA LEU A 275 3.39 15.50 -4.32
C LEU A 275 2.91 16.46 -5.41
N PRO A 276 3.59 16.51 -6.57
CA PRO A 276 3.21 17.32 -7.72
C PRO A 276 1.86 16.86 -8.29
N LEU A 277 0.81 17.66 -8.07
CA LEU A 277 -0.57 17.36 -8.47
C LEU A 277 -0.66 16.94 -9.94
N ARG A 278 -0.03 17.72 -10.83
CA ARG A 278 -0.06 17.48 -12.28
C ARG A 278 0.49 16.11 -12.65
N LYS A 279 1.63 15.72 -12.06
CA LYS A 279 2.33 14.48 -12.43
C LYS A 279 1.55 13.24 -11.98
N VAL A 280 0.95 13.30 -10.79
CA VAL A 280 0.08 12.23 -10.29
C VAL A 280 -1.19 12.14 -11.15
N ALA A 281 -1.84 13.27 -11.44
CA ALA A 281 -3.05 13.31 -12.26
C ALA A 281 -2.81 12.79 -13.69
N GLU A 282 -1.74 13.25 -14.36
CA GLU A 282 -1.38 12.81 -15.71
C GLU A 282 -1.07 11.30 -15.77
N ALA A 283 -0.39 10.77 -14.74
CA ALA A 283 -0.09 9.34 -14.64
C ALA A 283 -1.35 8.47 -14.43
N LEU A 284 -2.43 9.05 -13.87
CA LEU A 284 -3.76 8.42 -13.77
C LEU A 284 -4.60 8.61 -15.05
N GLY A 285 -4.09 9.33 -16.05
CA GLY A 285 -4.78 9.63 -17.31
C GLY A 285 -5.70 10.86 -17.24
N TYR A 286 -5.54 11.72 -16.24
CA TYR A 286 -6.33 12.94 -16.08
C TYR A 286 -5.64 14.16 -16.70
N GLU A 287 -6.43 15.17 -17.04
CA GLU A 287 -5.99 16.46 -17.56
C GLU A 287 -6.08 17.55 -16.48
N ILE A 288 -5.11 18.45 -16.44
CA ILE A 288 -5.14 19.66 -15.60
C ILE A 288 -5.52 20.88 -16.43
N LYS A 289 -6.65 21.50 -16.12
CA LYS A 289 -7.06 22.80 -16.69
C LYS A 289 -6.78 23.92 -15.70
N TRP A 290 -6.19 25.01 -16.20
CA TRP A 290 -5.87 26.20 -15.41
C TRP A 290 -6.70 27.40 -15.89
N ASN A 291 -7.43 28.01 -14.96
CA ASN A 291 -8.08 29.29 -15.18
C ASN A 291 -7.28 30.41 -14.51
N ALA A 292 -6.62 31.24 -15.32
CA ALA A 292 -5.78 32.33 -14.84
C ALA A 292 -6.57 33.47 -14.18
N GLU A 293 -7.80 33.72 -14.62
CA GLU A 293 -8.63 34.81 -14.11
C GLU A 293 -9.11 34.53 -12.69
N THR A 294 -9.59 33.31 -12.46
CA THR A 294 -10.09 32.87 -11.15
C THR A 294 -9.01 32.22 -10.29
N ARG A 295 -7.82 32.01 -10.85
CA ARG A 295 -6.71 31.26 -10.26
C ARG A 295 -7.12 29.85 -9.84
N ASN A 296 -7.92 29.19 -10.67
CA ASN A 296 -8.52 27.89 -10.39
C ASN A 296 -7.82 26.77 -11.17
N ILE A 297 -7.58 25.66 -10.51
CA ILE A 297 -7.04 24.42 -11.07
C ILE A 297 -8.20 23.43 -11.11
N GLU A 298 -8.45 22.82 -12.25
CA GLU A 298 -9.46 21.76 -12.44
C GLU A 298 -8.75 20.48 -12.87
N VAL A 299 -9.08 19.38 -12.23
CA VAL A 299 -8.65 18.03 -12.61
C VAL A 299 -9.79 17.35 -13.32
N VAL A 300 -9.54 16.89 -14.54
CA VAL A 300 -10.58 16.48 -15.48
C VAL A 300 -10.28 15.08 -16.01
N SER A 301 -11.31 14.24 -16.09
CA SER A 301 -11.28 12.95 -16.79
C SER A 301 -12.21 13.02 -17.99
N GLY A 302 -11.66 13.27 -19.19
CA GLY A 302 -12.46 13.49 -20.39
C GLY A 302 -13.23 14.81 -20.32
N GLU A 303 -14.57 14.74 -20.26
CA GLU A 303 -15.43 15.92 -20.13
C GLU A 303 -15.81 16.23 -18.67
N ASP A 304 -15.58 15.30 -17.76
CA ASP A 304 -15.99 15.40 -16.36
C ASP A 304 -14.92 16.07 -15.50
N VAL A 305 -15.30 17.12 -14.78
CA VAL A 305 -14.46 17.73 -13.74
C VAL A 305 -14.55 16.87 -12.48
N LEU A 306 -13.43 16.25 -12.08
CA LEU A 306 -13.36 15.40 -10.88
C LEU A 306 -13.35 16.25 -9.61
N TYR A 307 -12.51 17.28 -9.61
CA TYR A 307 -12.42 18.26 -8.54
C TYR A 307 -11.71 19.52 -9.02
N SER A 308 -11.89 20.60 -8.27
CA SER A 308 -11.21 21.87 -8.52
C SER A 308 -10.76 22.53 -7.24
N LEU A 309 -9.69 23.31 -7.32
CA LEU A 309 -9.13 24.02 -6.19
C LEU A 309 -8.49 25.34 -6.63
N LYS A 310 -8.48 26.31 -5.72
CA LYS A 310 -7.75 27.55 -5.95
C LYS A 310 -6.25 27.33 -5.79
N LEU A 311 -5.46 28.06 -6.57
CA LEU A 311 -4.02 28.14 -6.40
C LEU A 311 -3.70 28.60 -4.97
N ARG A 312 -2.89 27.83 -4.25
CA ARG A 312 -2.58 28.06 -2.82
C ARG A 312 -3.80 28.05 -1.90
N GLY A 313 -4.90 27.43 -2.33
CA GLY A 313 -6.09 27.25 -1.52
C GLY A 313 -5.91 26.18 -0.45
N THR A 314 -6.78 26.22 0.55
CA THR A 314 -6.92 25.20 1.61
C THR A 314 -8.13 24.31 1.38
N GLU A 315 -8.94 24.60 0.38
CA GLU A 315 -10.19 23.90 0.09
C GLU A 315 -10.16 23.32 -1.33
N VAL A 316 -10.90 22.23 -1.50
CA VAL A 316 -11.17 21.58 -2.78
C VAL A 316 -12.67 21.39 -2.94
N THR A 317 -13.18 21.63 -4.16
CA THR A 317 -14.56 21.35 -4.53
C THR A 317 -14.60 20.09 -5.39
N THR A 318 -15.33 19.07 -4.95
CA THR A 318 -15.48 17.78 -5.66
C THR A 318 -16.59 17.81 -6.71
N ALA A 319 -16.66 16.78 -7.56
CA ALA A 319 -17.62 16.68 -8.67
C ALA A 319 -19.11 16.77 -8.24
N ASP A 320 -19.42 16.37 -7.01
CA ASP A 320 -20.73 16.49 -6.37
C ASP A 320 -21.08 17.92 -5.92
N GLY A 321 -20.14 18.87 -6.04
CA GLY A 321 -20.27 20.26 -5.60
C GLY A 321 -19.97 20.46 -4.12
N GLU A 322 -19.59 19.42 -3.38
CA GLU A 322 -19.17 19.55 -1.99
C GLU A 322 -17.80 20.21 -1.88
N THR A 323 -17.62 21.07 -0.88
CA THR A 323 -16.31 21.66 -0.57
C THR A 323 -15.74 21.01 0.68
N ARG A 324 -14.48 20.60 0.60
CA ARG A 324 -13.75 19.91 1.68
C ARG A 324 -12.45 20.64 1.95
N GLU A 325 -12.01 20.64 3.20
CA GLU A 325 -10.69 21.14 3.58
C GLU A 325 -9.61 20.12 3.18
N LEU A 326 -8.50 20.65 2.68
CA LEU A 326 -7.27 19.90 2.43
C LEU A 326 -6.51 19.71 3.74
N ARG A 327 -5.77 18.61 3.86
CA ARG A 327 -4.89 18.37 5.00
C ARG A 327 -3.77 19.40 5.09
N ALA A 328 -3.32 19.94 3.95
CA ALA A 328 -2.50 21.15 3.90
C ALA A 328 -2.87 22.04 2.73
N ALA A 329 -2.58 23.34 2.88
CA ALA A 329 -2.71 24.29 1.80
C ALA A 329 -1.90 23.83 0.57
N ALA A 330 -2.50 23.94 -0.61
CA ALA A 330 -1.80 23.65 -1.85
C ALA A 330 -0.52 24.48 -1.95
N ALA A 331 0.62 23.83 -2.16
CA ALA A 331 1.89 24.54 -2.30
C ALA A 331 2.15 24.89 -3.78
N LEU A 332 2.84 26.00 -4.00
CA LEU A 332 3.31 26.41 -5.33
C LEU A 332 4.82 26.62 -5.25
N GLU A 333 5.56 25.64 -5.74
CA GLU A 333 7.03 25.61 -5.74
C GLU A 333 7.53 25.44 -7.16
N GLY A 334 8.47 26.28 -7.60
CA GLY A 334 9.02 26.19 -8.96
C GLY A 334 7.99 26.36 -10.10
N GLY A 335 6.79 26.89 -9.82
CA GLY A 335 5.68 26.96 -10.78
C GLY A 335 4.77 25.72 -10.80
N ASN A 336 5.08 24.70 -10.02
CA ASN A 336 4.29 23.47 -9.90
C ASN A 336 3.39 23.51 -8.66
N THR A 337 2.16 23.03 -8.82
CA THR A 337 1.23 22.88 -7.70
C THR A 337 1.43 21.53 -7.03
N PHE A 338 1.55 21.53 -5.70
CA PHE A 338 1.67 20.34 -4.89
C PHE A 338 0.51 20.24 -3.91
N LEU A 339 0.06 19.02 -3.68
CA LEU A 339 -0.91 18.66 -2.66
C LEU A 339 -0.29 17.63 -1.72
N ALA A 340 -0.83 17.53 -0.50
CA ALA A 340 -0.48 16.45 0.40
C ALA A 340 -0.78 15.10 -0.26
N ALA A 341 0.07 14.10 -0.04
CA ALA A 341 -0.07 12.77 -0.61
C ALA A 341 -1.44 12.17 -0.25
N ASP A 342 -1.85 12.27 1.01
CA ASP A 342 -3.15 11.79 1.46
C ASP A 342 -4.34 12.47 0.75
N ASP A 343 -4.26 13.78 0.48
CA ASP A 343 -5.33 14.48 -0.24
C ASP A 343 -5.43 14.01 -1.70
N LEU A 344 -4.29 13.77 -2.35
CA LEU A 344 -4.28 13.18 -3.70
C LEU A 344 -4.80 11.75 -3.71
N ILE A 345 -4.46 10.96 -2.68
CA ILE A 345 -4.94 9.59 -2.55
C ILE A 345 -6.47 9.58 -2.46
N ASP A 346 -7.03 10.41 -1.58
CA ASP A 346 -8.47 10.49 -1.35
C ASP A 346 -9.23 11.06 -2.55
N LEU A 347 -8.76 12.18 -3.09
CA LEU A 347 -9.45 12.88 -4.20
C LEU A 347 -9.48 12.06 -5.49
N ASN A 348 -8.51 11.17 -5.69
CA ASN A 348 -8.43 10.33 -6.88
C ASN A 348 -8.87 8.89 -6.64
N GLU A 349 -9.34 8.53 -5.44
CA GLU A 349 -9.78 7.17 -5.07
C GLU A 349 -8.75 6.09 -5.45
N ILE A 350 -7.47 6.35 -5.17
CA ILE A 350 -6.35 5.46 -5.48
C ILE A 350 -5.86 4.73 -4.23
N LYS A 351 -5.40 3.49 -4.39
CA LYS A 351 -4.79 2.73 -3.30
C LYS A 351 -3.36 3.22 -3.07
N TYR A 352 -2.96 3.48 -1.84
CA TYR A 352 -1.53 3.63 -1.56
C TYR A 352 -0.86 2.30 -1.24
N VAL A 353 0.40 2.22 -1.64
CA VAL A 353 1.32 1.11 -1.43
C VAL A 353 2.56 1.65 -0.73
N GLU A 354 2.83 1.14 0.46
CA GLU A 354 4.05 1.44 1.19
C GLU A 354 5.25 0.77 0.49
N GLN A 355 6.36 1.51 0.38
CA GLN A 355 7.58 1.04 -0.31
C GLN A 355 8.51 0.28 0.62
#